data_AF-A0A392UUZ0-F1
#
_entry.id   AF-A0A392UUZ0-F1
#
_cell.length_a   1.000
_cell.length_b   1.000
_cell.length_c   1.000
_cell.angle_alpha   90.00
_cell.angle_beta   90.00
_cell.angle_gamma   90.00
#
_symmetry.space_group_name_H-M   'P 1'
#
loop_
_entity.id
_entity.type
_entity.pdbx_description
1 polymer ?
#
loop_
_entity_poly.entity_id
_entity_poly.type
_entity_poly.pdbx_seq_one_letter_code
_entity_poly.pdbx_strand_id
1 'polypeptide(L)' 'DLKGISPSYCMHNIIMEEDYKPVAQPQRRLNPTMKDVMRKEVVKLLEADMIYPISDIAWVSPVQVVPKK' A
#
# COMPACT_ATOMS: atom_id res chain seq x y z
N ASP A 1 10.44 18.06 -4.17
CA ASP A 1 9.64 17.08 -4.91
C ASP A 1 10.59 15.97 -5.39
N LEU A 2 10.40 14.73 -4.96
CA LEU A 2 11.26 13.60 -5.33
C LEU A 2 10.58 12.88 -6.49
N LYS A 3 11.10 13.05 -7.70
CA LYS A 3 10.62 12.30 -8.87
C LYS A 3 11.06 10.84 -8.71
N GLY A 4 10.10 9.92 -8.62
CA GLY A 4 10.36 8.48 -8.61
C GLY A 4 11.03 8.01 -9.91
N ILE A 5 11.64 6.83 -9.87
CA ILE A 5 12.19 6.15 -11.05
C ILE A 5 11.02 5.47 -11.78
N SER A 6 10.87 5.72 -13.09
CA SER A 6 9.80 5.05 -13.85
C SER A 6 10.02 3.52 -13.86
N PRO A 7 8.95 2.72 -13.63
CA PRO A 7 9.00 1.26 -13.75
C PRO A 7 9.52 0.75 -15.10
N SER A 8 9.43 1.58 -16.15
CA SER A 8 9.99 1.28 -17.47
C SER A 8 11.52 1.14 -17.48
N TYR A 9 12.22 1.79 -16.54
CA TYR A 9 13.68 1.71 -16.44
C TYR A 9 14.14 0.49 -15.63
N CYS A 10 13.40 0.13 -14.58
CA CYS A 10 13.73 -0.99 -13.71
C CYS A 10 12.48 -1.42 -12.93
N MET A 11 12.17 -2.72 -12.97
CA MET A 11 11.14 -3.33 -12.14
C MET A 11 11.81 -4.32 -11.20
N HIS A 12 11.64 -4.10 -9.89
CA HIS A 12 12.16 -5.01 -8.89
C HIS A 12 11.21 -6.19 -8.72
N ASN A 13 11.75 -7.41 -8.88
CA ASN A 13 11.02 -8.65 -8.62
C ASN A 13 11.41 -9.19 -7.26
N ILE A 14 10.42 -9.40 -6.39
CA ILE A 14 10.61 -10.02 -5.08
C ILE A 14 10.56 -11.54 -5.28
N ILE A 15 11.64 -12.24 -4.94
CA ILE A 15 11.72 -13.70 -4.98
C ILE A 15 11.09 -14.25 -3.69
N MET A 16 10.15 -15.18 -3.83
CA MET A 16 9.45 -15.83 -2.72
C MET A 16 9.88 -17.29 -2.60
N GLU A 17 9.69 -17.90 -1.43
CA GLU A 17 9.88 -19.34 -1.21
C GLU A 17 8.90 -20.17 -2.06
N GLU A 18 9.30 -21.37 -2.49
CA GLU A 18 8.54 -22.20 -3.44
C GLU A 18 7.17 -22.64 -2.90
N ASP A 19 7.05 -22.84 -1.60
CA ASP A 19 5.83 -23.26 -0.91
C ASP A 19 5.04 -22.09 -0.30
N TYR A 20 5.44 -20.85 -0.59
CA TYR A 20 4.78 -19.66 -0.07
C TYR A 20 3.33 -19.55 -0.54
N LYS A 21 2.40 -19.27 0.40
CA LYS A 21 0.98 -19.04 0.10
C LYS A 21 0.53 -17.63 0.49
N PRO A 22 -0.22 -16.93 -0.38
CA PRO A 22 -0.75 -15.60 -0.08
C PRO A 22 -1.60 -15.61 1.19
N VAL A 23 -1.43 -14.59 2.02
CA VAL A 23 -2.20 -14.42 3.25
C VAL A 23 -3.02 -13.14 3.19
N ALA A 24 -4.33 -13.28 3.43
CA ALA A 24 -5.23 -12.16 3.66
C ALA A 24 -5.41 -11.92 5.16
N GLN A 25 -4.74 -10.90 5.69
CA GLN A 25 -4.91 -10.48 7.08
C GLN A 25 -6.12 -9.53 7.23
N PRO A 26 -6.97 -9.70 8.25
CA PRO A 26 -8.08 -8.79 8.50
C PRO A 26 -7.62 -7.36 8.76
N GLN A 27 -8.26 -6.39 8.11
CA GLN A 27 -7.99 -4.97 8.33
C GLN A 27 -8.42 -4.55 9.74
N ARG A 28 -7.58 -3.76 10.42
CA ARG A 28 -7.90 -3.26 11.76
C ARG A 28 -8.94 -2.14 11.70
N ARG A 29 -9.81 -2.10 12.72
CA ARG A 29 -10.78 -1.01 12.88
C ARG A 29 -10.06 0.29 13.22
N LEU A 30 -10.30 1.32 12.41
CA LEU A 30 -9.84 2.69 12.66
C LEU A 30 -11.01 3.53 13.19
N ASN A 31 -10.72 4.47 14.09
CA ASN A 31 -11.70 5.49 14.47
C ASN A 31 -11.97 6.46 13.30
N PRO A 32 -13.09 7.21 13.31
CA PRO A 32 -13.47 8.08 12.19
C PRO A 32 -12.37 9.09 11.80
N THR A 33 -11.77 9.78 12.77
CA THR A 33 -10.71 10.76 12.53
C THR A 33 -9.51 10.14 11.80
N MET A 34 -9.09 8.94 12.20
CA MET A 34 -7.98 8.24 11.57
C MET A 34 -8.34 7.73 10.17
N LYS A 35 -9.61 7.39 9.91
CA LYS A 35 -10.06 7.05 8.54
C LYS A 35 -9.94 8.24 7.60
N ASP A 36 -10.27 9.44 8.07
CA ASP A 36 -10.15 10.66 7.24
C ASP A 36 -8.69 10.99 6.93
N VAL A 37 -7.79 10.84 7.91
CA VAL A 37 -6.35 11.01 7.70
C VAL A 37 -5.84 9.96 6.71
N MET A 38 -6.18 8.69 6.91
CA MET A 38 -5.80 7.59 6.01
C MET A 38 -6.24 7.88 4.58
N ARG A 39 -7.51 8.30 4.39
CA ARG A 39 -8.05 8.60 3.06
C ARG A 39 -7.27 9.73 2.37
N LYS A 40 -6.93 10.80 3.10
CA LYS A 40 -6.14 11.92 2.56
C LYS A 40 -4.75 11.47 2.12
N GLU A 41 -4.07 10.65 2.92
CA GLU A 41 -2.75 10.13 2.57
C GLU A 41 -2.80 9.17 1.38
N VAL A 42 -3.80 8.29 1.30
CA VAL A 42 -4.00 7.39 0.16
C VAL A 42 -4.23 8.19 -1.14
N VAL A 43 -5.05 9.25 -1.09
CA VAL A 43 -5.29 10.11 -2.27
C VAL A 43 -4.00 10.78 -2.73
N LYS A 44 -3.18 11.31 -1.81
CA LYS A 44 -1.87 11.90 -2.18
C LYS A 44 -0.94 10.88 -2.84
N LEU A 45 -0.91 9.64 -2.37
CA LEU A 45 -0.08 8.58 -2.97
C LEU A 45 -0.59 8.15 -4.34
N LEU A 46 -1.92 8.15 -4.55
CA LEU A 46 -2.53 7.91 -5.86
C LEU A 46 -2.20 9.05 -6.84
N GLU A 47 -2.32 10.32 -6.42
CA GLU A 47 -2.00 11.49 -7.24
C GLU A 47 -0.51 11.57 -7.61
N ALA A 48 0.36 10.99 -6.78
CA ALA A 48 1.79 10.89 -7.03
C ALA A 48 2.19 9.66 -7.87
N ASP A 49 1.21 8.87 -8.36
CA ASP A 49 1.42 7.60 -9.07
C ASP A 49 2.32 6.60 -8.32
N MET A 50 2.36 6.68 -6.98
CA MET A 50 3.15 5.78 -6.14
C MET A 50 2.42 4.47 -5.83
N ILE A 51 1.08 4.50 -5.85
CA ILE A 51 0.20 3.34 -5.68
C ILE A 51 -0.90 3.37 -6.74
N TYR A 52 -1.51 2.22 -7.02
CA TYR A 52 -2.62 2.09 -7.97
C TYR A 52 -3.65 1.08 -7.45
N PRO A 53 -4.93 1.19 -7.86
CA PRO A 53 -5.95 0.23 -7.44
C PRO A 53 -5.73 -1.13 -8.10
N ILE A 54 -5.88 -2.20 -7.32
CA ILE A 54 -5.81 -3.60 -7.76
C ILE A 54 -7.07 -4.31 -7.25
N SER A 55 -7.73 -5.09 -8.11
CA SER A 55 -8.82 -5.97 -7.71
C SER A 55 -8.32 -7.40 -7.43
N ASP A 56 -9.06 -8.16 -6.62
CA ASP A 56 -8.95 -9.62 -6.50
C ASP A 56 -7.58 -10.17 -6.06
N ILE A 57 -6.89 -9.49 -5.15
CA ILE A 57 -5.61 -9.97 -4.61
C ILE A 57 -5.80 -10.90 -3.41
N ALA A 58 -5.12 -12.04 -3.43
CA ALA A 58 -5.12 -12.99 -2.30
C ALA A 58 -4.31 -12.50 -1.08
N TRP A 59 -3.50 -11.45 -1.28
CA TRP A 59 -2.65 -10.85 -0.27
C TRP A 59 -3.27 -9.59 0.31
N VAL A 60 -3.46 -9.56 1.62
CA VAL A 60 -3.94 -8.38 2.34
C VAL A 60 -3.12 -8.19 3.60
N SER A 61 -2.56 -7.00 3.79
CA SER A 61 -1.81 -6.61 4.99
C SER A 61 -2.53 -5.44 5.68
N PRO A 62 -2.63 -5.42 7.01
CA PRO A 62 -3.37 -4.38 7.73
C PRO A 62 -2.64 -3.04 7.65
N VAL A 63 -3.35 -1.99 7.23
CA VAL A 63 -2.81 -0.61 7.23
C VAL A 63 -3.02 0.05 8.58
N GLN A 64 -1.99 0.76 9.07
CA GLN A 64 -2.05 1.58 10.28
C GLN A 64 -1.52 2.97 9.99
N VAL A 65 -2.10 3.97 10.66
CA VAL A 65 -1.68 5.37 10.56
C VAL A 65 -1.15 5.80 11.92
N VAL A 66 0.07 6.33 11.93
CA VAL A 66 0.76 6.78 13.14
C VAL A 66 1.23 8.22 12.92
N PRO A 67 1.01 9.13 13.88
CA PRO A 67 1.56 10.48 13.79
C PRO A 67 3.09 10.44 13.71
N LYS A 68 3.65 11.25 12.82
CA LYS A 68 5.10 11.43 12.73
C LYS A 68 5.58 12.22 13.96
N LYS A 69 6.72 11.82 14.52
CA LYS A 69 7.45 12.62 15.53
C LYS A 69 8.25 13.73 14.87
#